data_AF-A0A0N1C6M8-F1
#
_entry.id   AF-A0A0N1C6M8-F1
#
_cell.length_a   1.000
_cell.length_b   1.000
_cell.length_c   1.000
_cell.angle_alpha   90.00
_cell.angle_beta   90.00
_cell.angle_gamma   90.00
#
_symmetry.space_group_name_H-M   'P 1'
#
loop_
_entity.id
_entity.type
_entity.pdbx_description
1 polymer ?
#
loop_
_entity_poly.entity_id
_entity_poly.type
_entity_poly.pdbx_seq_one_letter_code
_entity_poly.pdbx_strand_id
1 'polypeptide(L)'
;MTKSSADDPPAGDRLDREAARASMLARHRLIEAIIRNNEAQLRNDSARGGAEIELHCALRDSRLPGASEDAEAEVERLTARFKALQDEHDRLVAEREWLNASLLEFDAGPQGGGTHYRSGNA
;
A
#
# COMPACT_ATOMS: atom_id res chain seq x y z
N MET A 1 -2.07 -35.74 -43.96
CA MET A 1 -2.00 -34.40 -43.37
C MET A 1 -3.41 -33.84 -43.27
N THR A 2 -4.05 -33.94 -42.11
CA THR A 2 -5.30 -33.21 -41.81
C THR A 2 -5.26 -32.87 -40.33
N LYS A 3 -4.77 -31.67 -40.00
CA LYS A 3 -4.82 -31.12 -38.65
C LYS A 3 -6.30 -30.91 -38.31
N SER A 4 -6.79 -31.66 -37.32
CA SER A 4 -8.16 -31.55 -36.79
C SER A 4 -8.33 -30.17 -36.16
N SER A 5 -9.22 -29.37 -36.73
CA SER A 5 -9.56 -28.00 -36.34
C SER A 5 -10.79 -27.97 -35.42
N ALA A 6 -10.83 -28.85 -34.41
CA ALA A 6 -12.03 -29.10 -33.61
C ALA A 6 -11.93 -28.67 -32.12
N ASP A 7 -10.76 -28.26 -31.63
CA ASP A 7 -10.56 -27.94 -30.20
C ASP A 7 -10.38 -26.44 -29.90
N ASP A 8 -10.58 -25.57 -30.88
CA ASP A 8 -10.46 -24.14 -30.68
C ASP A 8 -11.78 -23.56 -30.15
N PRO A 9 -11.83 -23.03 -28.90
CA PRO A 9 -13.06 -22.50 -28.34
C PRO A 9 -13.59 -21.32 -29.18
N PRO A 10 -14.92 -21.12 -29.23
CA PRO A 10 -15.52 -20.02 -29.98
C PRO A 10 -14.92 -18.67 -29.54
N ALA A 11 -14.79 -17.73 -30.47
CA ALA A 11 -14.09 -16.47 -30.22
C ALA A 11 -14.66 -15.66 -29.03
N GLY A 12 -15.98 -15.76 -28.76
CA GLY A 12 -16.62 -15.17 -27.58
C GLY A 12 -16.07 -15.70 -26.25
N ASP A 13 -15.96 -17.03 -26.12
CA ASP A 13 -15.39 -17.67 -24.92
C ASP A 13 -13.92 -17.30 -24.69
N ARG A 14 -13.17 -16.98 -25.75
CA ARG A 14 -11.78 -16.51 -25.64
C ARG A 14 -11.71 -15.07 -25.12
N LEU A 15 -12.51 -14.17 -25.69
CA LEU A 15 -12.56 -12.76 -25.30
C LEU A 15 -13.03 -12.59 -23.84
N ASP A 16 -14.04 -13.36 -23.41
CA ASP A 16 -14.53 -13.31 -22.03
C ASP A 16 -13.50 -13.82 -21.03
N ARG A 17 -12.74 -14.87 -21.38
CA ARG A 17 -11.64 -15.38 -20.54
C ARG A 17 -10.48 -14.41 -20.47
N GLU A 18 -10.14 -13.74 -21.57
CA GLU A 18 -9.10 -12.72 -21.61
C GLU A 18 -9.49 -11.50 -20.76
N ALA A 19 -10.74 -11.04 -20.85
CA ALA A 19 -11.28 -9.98 -20.03
C ALA A 19 -11.29 -10.35 -18.53
N ALA A 20 -11.70 -11.57 -18.19
CA ALA A 20 -11.67 -12.07 -16.81
C ALA A 20 -10.24 -12.15 -16.25
N ARG A 21 -9.28 -12.62 -17.05
CA ARG A 21 -7.86 -12.64 -16.67
C ARG A 21 -7.31 -11.22 -16.48
N ALA A 22 -7.63 -10.30 -17.38
CA ALA A 22 -7.20 -8.91 -17.29
C ALA A 22 -7.75 -8.25 -16.02
N SER A 23 -9.03 -8.49 -15.69
CA SER A 23 -9.67 -8.02 -14.46
C SER A 23 -8.97 -8.59 -13.20
N MET A 24 -8.74 -9.91 -13.16
CA MET A 24 -8.03 -10.55 -12.05
C MET A 24 -6.63 -9.96 -11.85
N LEU A 25 -5.87 -9.74 -12.94
CA LEU A 25 -4.54 -9.14 -12.87
C LEU A 25 -4.57 -7.69 -12.41
N ALA A 26 -5.56 -6.90 -12.84
CA ALA A 26 -5.73 -5.53 -12.39
C ALA A 26 -6.02 -5.47 -10.88
N ARG A 27 -6.95 -6.31 -10.39
CA ARG A 27 -7.24 -6.45 -8.96
C ARG A 27 -6.01 -6.87 -8.16
N HIS A 28 -5.27 -7.86 -8.67
CA HIS A 28 -4.06 -8.34 -8.02
C HIS A 28 -3.01 -7.24 -7.85
N ARG A 29 -2.80 -6.41 -8.88
CA ARG A 29 -1.86 -5.27 -8.80
C ARG A 29 -2.26 -4.25 -7.74
N LEU A 30 -3.56 -3.97 -7.57
CA LEU A 30 -4.06 -3.10 -6.49
C LEU A 30 -3.74 -3.69 -5.11
N ILE A 31 -4.00 -4.98 -4.92
CA ILE A 31 -3.69 -5.68 -3.66
C ILE A 31 -2.20 -5.65 -3.36
N GLU A 32 -1.35 -5.94 -4.34
CA GLU A 32 0.10 -5.86 -4.15
C GLU A 32 0.56 -4.43 -3.79
N ALA A 33 -0.03 -3.41 -4.40
CA ALA A 33 0.26 -2.02 -4.06
C ALA A 33 -0.12 -1.69 -2.60
N ILE A 34 -1.28 -2.16 -2.14
CA ILE A 34 -1.72 -2.04 -0.74
C ILE A 34 -0.73 -2.73 0.19
N ILE A 35 -0.28 -3.94 -0.13
CA ILE A 35 0.70 -4.67 0.68
C ILE A 35 2.01 -3.89 0.78
N ARG A 36 2.55 -3.41 -0.35
CA ARG A 36 3.79 -2.61 -0.35
C ARG A 36 3.65 -1.31 0.44
N ASN A 37 2.50 -0.64 0.35
CA ASN A 37 2.24 0.56 1.13
C ASN A 37 2.15 0.25 2.63
N ASN A 38 1.46 -0.82 3.03
CA ASN A 38 1.41 -1.26 4.43
C ASN A 38 2.82 -1.58 4.98
N GLU A 39 3.65 -2.26 4.21
CA GLU A 39 5.05 -2.51 4.60
C GLU A 39 5.83 -1.22 4.79
N ALA A 40 5.64 -0.23 3.92
CA ALA A 40 6.27 1.08 4.05
C ALA A 40 5.78 1.82 5.30
N GLN A 41 4.49 1.74 5.63
CA GLN A 41 3.93 2.31 6.86
C GLN A 41 4.55 1.68 8.10
N LEU A 42 4.65 0.35 8.17
CA LEU A 42 5.27 -0.34 9.32
C LEU A 42 6.73 0.08 9.53
N ARG A 43 7.49 0.24 8.44
CA ARG A 43 8.87 0.75 8.50
C ARG A 43 8.91 2.20 8.95
N ASN A 44 8.02 3.05 8.44
CA ASN A 44 7.91 4.45 8.86
C ASN A 44 7.55 4.56 10.35
N ASP A 45 6.55 3.83 10.83
CA ASP A 45 6.12 3.83 12.23
C ASP A 45 7.27 3.46 13.18
N SER A 46 8.02 2.41 12.82
CA SER A 46 9.21 2.00 13.58
C SER A 46 10.29 3.09 13.60
N ALA A 47 10.57 3.69 12.43
CA ALA A 47 11.57 4.76 12.32
C ALA A 47 11.15 6.04 13.07
N ARG A 48 9.86 6.36 13.05
CA ARG A 48 9.27 7.53 13.69
C ARG A 48 9.30 7.38 15.21
N GLY A 49 8.98 6.21 15.74
CA GLY A 49 9.12 5.91 17.17
C GLY A 49 10.57 6.02 17.65
N GLY A 50 11.55 5.55 16.88
CA GLY A 50 12.96 5.73 17.19
C GLY A 50 13.38 7.21 17.17
N ALA A 51 12.99 7.95 16.14
CA ALA A 51 13.31 9.38 15.99
C ALA A 51 12.68 10.24 17.10
N GLU A 52 11.47 9.90 17.56
CA GLU A 52 10.81 10.57 18.68
C GLU A 52 11.62 10.41 19.98
N ILE A 53 12.06 9.18 20.28
CA ILE A 53 12.90 8.90 21.46
C ILE A 53 14.23 9.67 21.38
N GLU A 54 14.90 9.63 20.23
CA GLU A 54 16.16 10.35 20.00
C GLU A 54 15.98 11.86 20.20
N LEU A 55 14.91 12.44 19.64
CA LEU A 55 14.59 13.85 19.78
C LEU A 55 14.32 14.22 21.25
N HIS A 56 13.56 13.42 21.99
CA HIS A 56 13.32 13.66 23.41
C HIS A 56 14.61 13.62 24.25
N CYS A 57 15.52 12.68 23.94
CA CYS A 57 16.84 12.62 24.58
C CYS A 57 17.67 13.87 24.28
N ALA A 58 17.76 14.29 23.01
CA ALA A 58 18.50 15.49 22.63
C ALA A 58 17.91 16.76 23.26
N LEU A 59 16.57 16.87 23.30
CA LEU A 59 15.88 17.98 23.97
C LEU A 59 16.15 18.01 25.47
N ARG A 60 16.25 16.86 26.14
CA ARG A 60 16.63 16.80 27.55
C ARG A 60 18.08 17.26 27.73
N ASP A 61 19.00 16.76 26.91
CA ASP A 61 20.43 16.98 27.07
C ASP A 61 20.82 18.43 26.73
N SER A 62 20.17 19.05 25.74
CA SER A 62 20.32 20.48 25.41
C SER A 62 19.93 21.43 26.55
N ARG A 63 19.14 20.97 27.53
CA ARG A 63 18.71 21.77 28.69
C ARG A 63 19.64 21.63 29.90
N LEU A 64 20.67 20.80 29.81
CA LEU A 64 21.63 20.63 30.90
C LEU A 64 22.56 21.85 31.00
N PRO A 65 23.01 22.22 32.21
CA PRO A 65 24.02 23.27 32.37
C PRO A 65 25.30 22.92 31.62
N GLY A 66 25.77 23.83 30.76
CA GLY A 66 26.97 23.61 29.93
C GLY A 66 26.74 22.87 28.62
N ALA A 67 25.48 22.74 28.17
CA ALA A 67 25.17 22.28 26.82
C ALA A 67 25.87 23.15 25.76
N SER A 68 26.44 22.50 24.74
CA SER A 68 27.18 23.15 23.65
C SER A 68 26.26 23.51 22.48
N GLU A 69 26.77 24.34 21.57
CA GLU A 69 26.13 24.61 20.27
C GLU A 69 25.87 23.30 19.47
N ASP A 70 26.72 22.28 19.65
CA ASP A 70 26.52 20.96 19.04
C ASP A 70 25.22 20.28 19.52
N ALA A 71 24.81 20.50 20.78
CA ALA A 71 23.57 19.94 21.32
C ALA A 71 22.33 20.62 20.70
N GLU A 72 22.40 21.92 20.40
CA GLU A 72 21.33 22.63 19.69
C GLU A 72 21.24 22.18 18.23
N ALA A 73 22.38 22.04 17.54
CA ALA A 73 22.44 21.53 16.18
C ALA A 73 21.93 20.08 16.08
N GLU A 74 22.18 19.24 17.09
CA GLU A 74 21.62 17.89 17.20
C GLU A 74 20.09 17.92 17.27
N VAL A 75 19.53 18.77 18.13
CA VAL A 75 18.08 18.94 18.27
C VAL A 75 17.45 19.40 16.96
N GLU A 76 18.05 20.36 16.26
CA GLU A 76 17.56 20.83 14.96
C GLU A 76 17.53 19.69 13.93
N ARG A 77 18.63 18.92 13.83
CA ARG A 77 18.73 17.80 12.89
C ARG A 77 17.69 16.71 13.19
N LEU A 78 17.53 16.34 14.44
CA LEU A 78 16.56 15.32 14.85
C LEU A 78 15.12 15.80 14.66
N THR A 79 14.85 17.09 14.89
CA THR A 79 13.55 17.70 14.62
C THR A 79 13.21 17.64 13.13
N ALA A 80 14.15 18.00 12.26
CA ALA A 80 13.96 17.93 10.82
C ALA A 80 13.72 16.50 10.34
N ARG A 81 14.50 15.53 10.86
CA ARG A 81 14.30 14.11 10.55
C ARG A 81 12.94 13.59 11.03
N PHE A 82 12.53 13.94 12.24
CA PHE A 82 11.23 13.53 12.77
C PHE A 82 10.09 14.10 11.93
N LYS A 83 10.19 15.37 11.54
CA LYS A 83 9.22 16.01 10.65
C LYS A 83 9.13 15.30 9.29
N ALA A 84 10.26 14.96 8.67
CA ALA A 84 10.25 14.25 7.40
C ALA A 84 9.56 12.87 7.50
N LEU A 85 9.71 12.18 8.63
CA LEU A 85 9.02 10.91 8.88
C LEU A 85 7.50 11.10 9.09
N GLN A 86 7.08 12.20 9.71
CA GLN A 86 5.66 12.57 9.81
C GLN A 86 5.06 12.89 8.43
N ASP A 87 5.74 13.72 7.65
CA ASP A 87 5.28 14.09 6.31
C ASP A 87 5.17 12.83 5.39
N GLU A 88 6.12 11.87 5.52
CA GLU A 88 6.06 10.60 4.81
C GLU A 88 4.92 9.69 5.31
N HIS A 89 4.63 9.68 6.61
CA HIS A 89 3.48 8.96 7.15
C HIS A 89 2.17 9.47 6.54
N ASP A 90 1.97 10.78 6.50
CA ASP A 90 0.77 11.39 5.93
C ASP A 90 0.61 11.03 4.45
N ARG A 91 1.72 11.04 3.68
CA ARG A 91 1.74 10.59 2.29
C ARG A 91 1.30 9.12 2.16
N LEU A 92 1.83 8.24 3.01
CA LEU A 92 1.51 6.81 2.97
C LEU A 92 0.05 6.53 3.37
N VAL A 93 -0.49 7.27 4.34
CA VAL A 93 -1.91 7.20 4.73
C VAL A 93 -2.81 7.61 3.56
N ALA A 94 -2.53 8.75 2.94
CA ALA A 94 -3.29 9.22 1.78
C ALA A 94 -3.23 8.21 0.61
N GLU A 95 -2.06 7.63 0.35
CA GLU A 95 -1.89 6.59 -0.67
C GLU A 95 -2.70 5.32 -0.33
N ARG A 96 -2.71 4.88 0.93
CA ARG A 96 -3.53 3.75 1.39
C ARG A 96 -5.02 4.01 1.20
N GLU A 97 -5.49 5.19 1.57
CA GLU A 97 -6.90 5.58 1.41
C GLU A 97 -7.30 5.55 -0.07
N TRP A 98 -6.47 6.12 -0.93
CA TRP A 98 -6.68 6.10 -2.38
C TRP A 98 -6.67 4.67 -2.94
N LEU A 99 -5.73 3.82 -2.53
CA LEU A 99 -5.66 2.42 -2.97
C LEU A 99 -6.89 1.61 -2.53
N ASN A 100 -7.36 1.82 -1.29
CA ASN A 100 -8.55 1.15 -0.77
C ASN A 100 -9.81 1.61 -1.51
N ALA A 101 -9.95 2.91 -1.76
CA ALA A 101 -11.05 3.45 -2.58
C ALA A 101 -11.01 2.87 -4.00
N SER A 102 -9.83 2.83 -4.62
CA SER A 102 -9.64 2.26 -5.96
C SER A 102 -10.01 0.78 -6.03
N LEU A 103 -9.66 -0.01 -5.01
CA LEU A 103 -10.03 -1.42 -4.93
C LEU A 103 -11.54 -1.59 -4.72
N LEU A 104 -12.15 -0.76 -3.88
CA LEU A 104 -13.59 -0.79 -3.66
C LEU A 104 -14.36 -0.43 -4.94
N GLU A 105 -13.96 0.62 -5.65
CA GLU A 105 -14.54 1.01 -6.94
C GLU A 105 -14.36 -0.09 -7.99
N PHE A 106 -13.19 -0.72 -8.02
CA PHE A 106 -12.91 -1.85 -8.91
C PHE A 106 -13.84 -3.03 -8.63
N ASP A 107 -13.99 -3.41 -7.36
CA ASP A 107 -14.86 -4.51 -6.92
C ASP A 107 -16.36 -4.15 -7.09
N ALA A 108 -16.72 -2.86 -7.11
CA ALA A 108 -18.08 -2.33 -7.27
C ALA A 108 -18.53 -2.13 -8.75
N GLY A 109 -17.72 -2.51 -9.74
CA GLY A 109 -18.08 -2.47 -11.17
C GLY A 109 -19.41 -3.19 -11.49
N PRO A 110 -19.90 -3.16 -12.75
CA PRO A 110 -21.29 -3.53 -13.12
C PRO A 110 -21.72 -4.99 -12.82
N GLN A 111 -20.84 -5.76 -12.19
CA GLN A 111 -21.01 -7.15 -11.77
C GLN A 111 -21.32 -7.31 -10.27
N GLY A 112 -21.74 -6.23 -9.58
CA GLY A 112 -22.48 -6.34 -8.31
C GLY A 112 -23.78 -7.18 -8.38
N GLY A 113 -24.13 -7.72 -9.56
CA GLY A 113 -25.24 -8.66 -9.80
C GLY A 113 -24.79 -10.07 -10.22
N GLY A 114 -23.56 -10.49 -9.89
CA GLY A 114 -23.02 -11.81 -10.23
C GLY A 114 -23.03 -12.82 -9.08
N THR A 115 -24.01 -12.76 -8.17
CA THR A 115 -24.25 -13.81 -7.17
C THR A 115 -24.76 -15.07 -7.86
N HIS A 116 -23.91 -15.79 -8.58
CA HIS A 116 -24.20 -17.17 -8.98
C HIS A 116 -23.69 -18.11 -7.90
N TYR A 117 -24.59 -18.37 -6.96
CA TYR A 117 -24.73 -19.61 -6.20
C TYR A 117 -23.79 -20.72 -6.67
N ARG A 118 -22.80 -21.07 -5.84
CA ARG A 118 -22.39 -22.48 -5.80
C ARG A 118 -23.49 -23.23 -5.06
N SER A 119 -24.52 -23.60 -5.81
CA SER A 119 -25.48 -24.64 -5.48
C SER A 119 -24.71 -25.80 -4.84
N GLY A 120 -25.12 -26.16 -3.62
CA GLY A 120 -24.68 -27.41 -3.02
C GLY A 120 -25.04 -28.57 -3.95
N ASN A 121 -24.17 -29.57 -3.99
CA ASN A 121 -24.59 -30.91 -4.31
C ASN A 121 -24.41 -31.76 -3.07
N ALA A 122 -25.50 -32.46 -2.77
CA ALA A 122 -25.65 -33.51 -1.77
C ALA A 122 -24.73 -34.71 -2.04
#